data_AF-A0A1R3HB19-F1
#
_entry.id   AF-A0A1R3HB19-F1
#
_cell.length_a   1.000
_cell.length_b   1.000
_cell.length_c   1.000
_cell.angle_alpha   90.00
_cell.angle_beta   90.00
_cell.angle_gamma   90.00
#
_symmetry.space_group_name_H-M   'P 1'
#
loop_
_entity.id
_entity.type
_entity.pdbx_description
1 polymer ?
#
loop_
_entity_poly.entity_id
_entity_poly.type
_entity_poly.pdbx_seq_one_letter_code
_entity_poly.pdbx_strand_id
1 'polypeptide(L)'
;MGAQVIAFSEKTGVEMFAIGNHILGIQGHPEYTKDILFNLIDRLLNSNSIENDFAEKAKLGLEIAEPDKKCWEKICRNFLKRRQYFSLFSDQI
;
A
#
# COMPACT_ATOMS: atom_id res chain seq x y z
N MET A 1 8.26 5.97 24.61
CA MET A 1 8.60 5.71 23.20
C MET A 1 7.42 4.97 22.60
N GLY A 2 6.75 5.55 21.61
CA GLY A 2 5.57 4.96 20.97
C GLY A 2 5.67 5.06 19.45
N ALA A 3 4.88 4.26 18.75
CA ALA A 3 4.76 4.36 17.30
C ALA A 3 3.98 5.64 16.92
N GLN A 4 4.47 6.35 15.90
CA GLN A 4 3.76 7.44 15.27
C GLN A 4 2.98 6.90 14.08
N VAL A 5 1.65 7.08 14.08
CA VAL A 5 0.81 6.78 12.91
C VAL A 5 1.12 7.81 11.82
N ILE A 6 1.39 7.33 10.61
CA ILE A 6 1.73 8.14 9.43
C ILE A 6 0.55 8.15 8.45
N ALA A 7 -0.16 7.03 8.33
CA ALA A 7 -1.36 6.93 7.49
C ALA A 7 -2.40 6.02 8.15
N PHE A 8 -3.68 6.32 7.90
CA PHE A 8 -4.82 5.56 8.39
C PHE A 8 -5.91 5.47 7.33
N SER A 9 -6.78 4.48 7.47
CA SER A 9 -8.01 4.35 6.70
C SER A 9 -9.14 3.91 7.63
N GLU A 10 -10.39 4.07 7.19
CA GLU A 10 -11.54 3.56 7.95
C GLU A 10 -11.52 2.04 8.10
N LYS A 11 -10.93 1.32 7.12
CA LYS A 11 -10.99 -0.14 7.07
C LYS A 11 -10.04 -0.80 8.07
N THR A 12 -8.86 -0.23 8.28
CA THR A 12 -7.79 -0.85 9.09
C THR A 12 -7.36 0.00 10.28
N GLY A 13 -7.69 1.30 10.30
CA GLY A 13 -7.31 2.25 11.34
C GLY A 13 -5.84 2.69 11.32
N VAL A 14 -4.89 1.81 10.96
CA VAL A 14 -3.48 2.16 10.78
C VAL A 14 -2.94 1.47 9.54
N GLU A 15 -2.57 2.27 8.54
CA GLU A 15 -2.00 1.79 7.28
C GLU A 15 -0.46 1.89 7.28
N MET A 16 0.08 2.83 8.05
CA MET A 16 1.53 3.04 8.15
C MET A 16 1.90 3.69 9.48
N PHE A 17 3.03 3.28 10.06
CA PHE A 17 3.59 3.88 11.27
C PHE A 17 5.12 3.88 11.27
N ALA A 18 5.73 4.73 12.08
CA ALA A 18 7.16 4.69 12.35
C ALA A 18 7.50 4.68 13.85
N ILE A 19 8.64 4.10 14.20
CA ILE A 19 9.23 4.19 15.54
C ILE A 19 10.60 4.85 15.39
N GLY A 20 10.67 6.13 15.75
CA GLY A 20 11.82 6.98 15.46
C GLY A 20 12.16 6.98 13.97
N ASN A 21 13.46 6.94 13.65
CA ASN A 21 13.95 6.90 12.27
C ASN A 21 14.45 5.52 11.87
N HIS A 22 14.10 4.48 12.63
CA HIS A 22 14.70 3.15 12.52
C HIS A 22 13.71 2.08 12.04
N ILE A 23 12.42 2.28 12.30
CA ILE A 23 11.38 1.32 11.96
C ILE A 23 10.29 2.06 11.20
N LEU A 24 9.91 1.51 10.05
CA LEU A 24 8.74 1.89 9.26
C LEU A 24 7.92 0.62 9.04
N GLY A 25 6.68 0.62 9.50
CA GLY A 25 5.70 -0.42 9.19
C GLY A 25 4.70 0.11 8.18
N ILE A 26 4.45 -0.66 7.12
CA ILE A 26 3.47 -0.36 6.09
C ILE A 26 2.61 -1.62 5.93
N GLN A 27 1.30 -1.46 6.00
CA GLN A 27 0.33 -2.53 5.75
C GLN A 27 0.12 -2.78 4.25
N GLY A 28 0.18 -1.71 3.45
CA GLY A 28 0.15 -1.78 1.99
C GLY A 28 1.38 -2.46 1.39
N HIS A 29 1.25 -2.89 0.13
CA HIS A 29 2.30 -3.56 -0.62
C HIS A 29 2.86 -2.65 -1.73
N PRO A 30 3.82 -1.75 -1.42
CA PRO A 30 4.45 -0.88 -2.43
C PRO A 30 5.18 -1.65 -3.54
N GLU A 31 5.46 -2.94 -3.32
CA GLU A 31 6.07 -3.87 -4.26
C GLU A 31 5.09 -4.47 -5.28
N TYR A 32 3.77 -4.33 -5.08
CA TYR A 32 2.79 -4.94 -5.97
C TYR A 32 2.73 -4.22 -7.32
N THR A 33 2.97 -4.98 -8.38
CA THR A 33 2.73 -4.58 -9.76
C THR A 33 1.37 -5.08 -10.23
N LYS A 34 0.87 -4.55 -11.36
CA LYS A 34 -0.34 -5.08 -12.00
C LYS A 34 -0.22 -6.59 -12.26
N ASP A 35 0.93 -7.05 -12.75
CA ASP A 35 1.18 -8.47 -13.01
C ASP A 35 1.08 -9.34 -11.75
N ILE A 36 1.64 -8.87 -10.62
CA ILE A 36 1.54 -9.58 -9.33
C ILE A 36 0.07 -9.65 -8.90
N LEU A 37 -0.68 -8.56 -9.06
CA LEU A 37 -2.09 -8.47 -8.69
C LEU A 37 -2.98 -9.34 -9.59
N PHE A 38 -2.73 -9.37 -10.89
CA PHE A 38 -3.41 -10.27 -11.83
C PHE A 38 -3.18 -11.73 -11.44
N ASN A 39 -1.92 -12.11 -11.21
CA ASN A 39 -1.59 -13.46 -10.77
C ASN A 39 -2.23 -13.82 -9.42
N LEU A 40 -2.34 -12.86 -8.48
CA LEU A 40 -3.04 -13.07 -7.22
C LEU A 40 -4.53 -13.32 -7.44
N ILE A 41 -5.20 -12.50 -8.26
CA ILE A 41 -6.62 -12.68 -8.60
C ILE A 41 -6.85 -14.03 -9.25
N ASP A 42 -6.03 -14.41 -10.24
CA ASP A 42 -6.16 -15.69 -10.94
C ASP A 42 -5.99 -16.87 -10.00
N ARG A 43 -5.01 -16.81 -9.09
CA ARG A 43 -4.81 -17.86 -8.08
C ARG A 43 -6.00 -18.00 -7.14
N LEU A 44 -6.57 -16.88 -6.69
CA LEU A 44 -7.74 -16.89 -5.80
C LEU A 44 -8.99 -17.39 -6.51
N LEU A 45 -9.17 -17.05 -7.79
CA LEU A 45 -10.28 -17.55 -8.61
C LEU A 45 -10.13 -19.05 -8.85
N ASN A 46 -8.93 -19.51 -9.22
CA ASN A 46 -8.65 -20.93 -9.48
C ASN A 46 -8.77 -21.80 -8.22
N SER A 47 -8.58 -21.24 -7.03
CA SER A 47 -8.83 -21.93 -5.75
C SER A 47 -10.28 -21.83 -5.27
N ASN A 48 -11.19 -21.25 -6.06
CA ASN A 48 -12.58 -20.95 -5.68
C ASN A 48 -12.69 -20.10 -4.40
N SER A 49 -11.68 -19.27 -4.12
CA SER A 49 -11.67 -18.36 -2.96
C SER A 49 -12.42 -17.05 -3.23
N ILE A 50 -12.64 -16.72 -4.50
CA ILE A 50 -13.44 -15.59 -4.96
C ILE A 50 -14.33 -16.01 -6.13
N GLU A 51 -15.44 -15.29 -6.31
CA GLU A 51 -16.36 -15.50 -7.42
C GLU A 51 -15.83 -14.88 -8.73
N ASN A 52 -16.30 -15.40 -9.86
CA ASN A 52 -15.88 -14.94 -11.18
C ASN A 52 -16.20 -13.45 -11.40
N ASP A 53 -17.41 -13.01 -11.06
CA ASP A 53 -17.84 -11.61 -11.19
C ASP A 53 -16.94 -10.66 -10.37
N PHE A 54 -16.49 -11.10 -9.19
CA PHE A 54 -15.58 -10.33 -8.37
C PHE A 54 -14.19 -10.24 -9.00
N ALA A 55 -13.67 -11.36 -9.54
CA ALA A 55 -12.39 -11.40 -10.21
C ALA A 55 -12.36 -10.47 -11.43
N GLU A 56 -13.39 -10.51 -12.28
CA GLU A 56 -13.51 -9.63 -13.46
C GLU A 56 -13.57 -8.16 -13.05
N LYS A 57 -14.38 -7.81 -12.04
CA LYS A 57 -14.46 -6.44 -11.53
C LYS A 57 -13.11 -5.96 -10.97
N ALA A 58 -12.40 -6.82 -10.25
CA ALA A 58 -11.08 -6.49 -9.70
C ALA A 58 -10.06 -6.23 -10.82
N LYS A 59 -10.02 -7.09 -11.85
CA LYS A 59 -9.15 -6.92 -13.03
C LYS A 59 -9.42 -5.62 -13.78
N LEU A 60 -10.69 -5.31 -14.05
CA LEU A 60 -11.09 -4.05 -14.69
C LEU A 60 -10.68 -2.84 -13.85
N GLY A 61 -10.89 -2.90 -12.53
CA GLY A 61 -10.45 -1.86 -11.61
C GLY A 61 -8.94 -1.64 -11.66
N LEU A 62 -8.15 -2.71 -11.74
CA LEU A 62 -6.69 -2.63 -11.85
C LEU A 62 -6.23 -2.03 -13.18
N GLU A 63 -6.96 -2.25 -14.27
CA GLU A 63 -6.59 -1.63 -15.54
C GLU A 63 -6.74 -0.11 -15.51
N ILE A 64 -7.83 0.35 -14.89
CA ILE A 64 -8.15 1.78 -14.76
C ILE A 64 -7.27 2.45 -13.70
N ALA A 65 -6.88 1.72 -12.65
CA ALA A 65 -6.05 2.27 -11.59
C ALA A 65 -4.59 2.42 -12.01
N GLU A 66 -4.04 3.63 -11.84
CA GLU A 66 -2.59 3.82 -11.81
C GLU A 66 -2.09 3.68 -10.37
N PRO A 67 -1.25 2.67 -10.05
CA PRO A 67 -0.62 2.60 -8.75
C PRO A 67 0.30 3.82 -8.57
N ASP A 68 0.13 4.56 -7.46
CA ASP A 68 0.98 5.71 -7.15
C ASP A 68 2.37 5.28 -6.66
N LYS A 69 3.14 4.71 -7.59
CA LYS A 69 4.50 4.22 -7.36
C LYS A 69 5.43 5.35 -6.94
N LYS A 70 5.17 6.59 -7.39
CA LYS A 70 6.00 7.76 -7.05
C LYS A 70 5.84 8.13 -5.59
N CYS A 71 4.62 8.11 -5.06
CA CYS A 71 4.38 8.35 -3.64
C CYS A 71 5.09 7.28 -2.79
N TRP A 72 4.90 5.99 -3.09
CA TRP A 72 5.57 4.89 -2.39
C TRP A 72 7.09 4.99 -2.45
N GLU A 73 7.65 5.28 -3.63
CA GLU A 73 9.09 5.48 -3.80
C GLU A 73 9.61 6.61 -2.93
N LYS A 74 8.91 7.75 -2.87
CA LYS A 74 9.29 8.90 -2.05
C LYS A 74 9.31 8.54 -0.57
N ILE A 75 8.28 7.84 -0.08
CA ILE A 75 8.18 7.40 1.32
C ILE A 75 9.32 6.45 1.66
N CYS A 76 9.48 5.36 0.90
CA CYS A 76 10.51 4.35 1.15
C CYS A 76 11.93 4.93 1.01
N ARG A 77 12.19 5.79 0.03
CA ARG A 77 13.52 6.42 -0.11
C ARG A 77 13.83 7.38 1.03
N ASN A 78 12.86 8.15 1.50
CA ASN A 78 13.07 9.04 2.64
C ASN A 78 13.36 8.24 3.91
N PHE A 79 12.71 7.09 4.09
CA PHE A 79 13.03 6.14 5.16
C PHE A 79 14.49 5.72 5.14
N LEU A 80 14.90 5.16 3.99
CA LEU A 80 16.21 4.53 3.84
C LEU A 80 17.33 5.56 3.97
N LYS A 81 17.06 6.83 3.61
CA LYS A 81 17.95 7.97 3.81
C LYS A 81 17.87 8.59 5.20
N ARG A 82 17.05 8.05 6.11
CA ARG A 82 16.83 8.55 7.48
C ARG A 82 16.41 10.02 7.54
N ARG A 83 15.64 10.48 6.56
CA ARG A 83 15.05 11.84 6.57
C ARG A 83 13.82 11.83 7.48
N GLN A 84 13.66 12.84 8.32
CA GLN A 84 12.49 12.96 9.19
C GLN A 84 11.20 13.02 8.35
N TYR A 85 10.20 12.23 8.74
CA TYR A 85 8.90 12.15 8.05
C TYR A 85 7.92 13.28 8.40
N PHE A 86 8.31 14.17 9.31
CA PHE A 86 7.43 15.14 9.96
C PHE A 86 6.77 16.17 9.01
N SER A 87 7.17 16.23 7.74
CA SER A 87 6.68 17.23 6.77
C SER A 87 6.07 16.66 5.49
N LEU A 88 5.92 15.34 5.34
CA LEU A 88 5.41 14.77 4.08
C LEU A 88 3.89 14.57 4.01
N PHE A 89 3.19 14.53 5.14
CA PHE A 89 1.79 14.09 5.19
C PHE A 89 0.81 15.12 5.75
N SER A 90 1.30 16.28 6.18
CA SER A 90 0.43 17.41 6.59
C SER A 90 -0.30 18.07 5.42
N ASP A 91 0.07 17.77 4.17
CA ASP A 91 -0.45 18.45 2.97
C ASP A 91 -1.30 17.54 2.04
N GLN A 92 -1.66 16.31 2.44
CA GLN A 92 -2.37 15.37 1.55
C GLN A 92 -3.48 14.53 2.22
N ILE A 93 -4.15 15.06 3.26
CA ILE A 93 -5.46 14.54 3.70
C ILE A 93 -6.49 15.64 3.56
#